data_AF-A0A4P6ZHP8-F1
#
_entry.id   AF-A0A4P6ZHP8-F1
#
_cell.length_a   1.000
_cell.length_b   1.000
_cell.length_c   1.000
_cell.angle_alpha   90.00
_cell.angle_beta   90.00
_cell.angle_gamma   90.00
#
_symmetry.space_group_name_H-M   'P 1'
#
loop_
_entity.id
_entity.type
_entity.pdbx_description
1 polymer ?
#
loop_
_entity_poly.entity_id
_entity_poly.type
_entity_poly.pdbx_seq_one_letter_code
_entity_poly.pdbx_strand_id
1 'polypeptide(L)' 'MFIIIEMLKQVRKEPNMTQDSLQRKTGRNKSYILKIENGKENMQLSTLFRLFEVGLNRKIGLTSL' A
#
# COMPACT_ATOMS: atom_id res chain seq x y z
N MET A 1 -0.50 -12.75 2.41
CA MET A 1 -0.99 -11.34 2.30
C MET A 1 -0.57 -10.48 3.50
N PHE A 2 -0.57 -10.99 4.74
CA PHE A 2 -0.23 -10.22 5.95
C PHE A 2 1.11 -9.48 5.88
N ILE A 3 2.20 -10.15 5.48
CA ILE A 3 3.55 -9.56 5.39
C ILE A 3 3.57 -8.32 4.47
N ILE A 4 2.93 -8.42 3.30
CA ILE A 4 2.89 -7.33 2.32
C ILE A 4 2.14 -6.11 2.88
N ILE A 5 1.06 -6.34 3.62
CA ILE A 5 0.26 -5.28 4.25
C ILE A 5 1.08 -4.56 5.35
N GLU A 6 1.81 -5.31 6.18
CA GLU A 6 2.68 -4.71 7.19
C GLU A 6 3.85 -3.94 6.55
N MET A 7 4.44 -4.46 5.48
CA MET A 7 5.45 -3.74 4.69
C MET A 7 4.90 -2.42 4.12
N LEU A 8 3.69 -2.43 3.55
CA LEU A 8 3.03 -1.22 3.05
C LEU A 8 2.92 -0.16 4.16
N LYS A 9 2.45 -0.57 5.33
CA LYS A 9 2.24 0.29 6.49
C LYS A 9 3.56 0.85 7.03
N GLN A 10 4.62 0.03 7.08
CA GLN A 10 5.95 0.44 7.50
C GLN A 10 6.56 1.47 6.54
N VAL A 11 6.63 1.15 5.24
CA VAL A 11 7.22 2.03 4.22
C VAL A 11 6.45 3.35 4.11
N ARG A 12 5.12 3.34 4.30
CA ARG A 12 4.34 4.57 4.37
C ARG A 12 4.71 5.42 5.59
N LYS A 13 4.96 4.80 6.74
CA LYS A 13 5.28 5.53 7.98
C LYS A 13 6.72 6.06 8.01
N GLU A 14 7.67 5.45 7.30
CA GLU A 14 9.06 5.93 7.21
C GLU A 14 9.18 7.43 6.88
N PRO A 15 8.50 7.97 5.85
CA PRO A 15 8.49 9.41 5.55
C PRO A 15 7.33 10.16 6.25
N ASN A 16 6.77 9.64 7.35
CA ASN A 16 5.58 10.18 8.03
C ASN A 16 4.36 10.38 7.09
N MET A 17 4.23 9.57 6.04
CA MET A 17 3.12 9.71 5.10
C MET A 17 1.81 9.23 5.74
N THR A 18 0.78 10.06 5.69
CA THR A 18 -0.57 9.70 6.15
C THR A 18 -1.32 8.87 5.09
N GLN A 19 -2.33 8.11 5.51
CA GLN A 19 -3.24 7.44 4.57
C GLN A 19 -3.92 8.45 3.63
N ASP A 20 -4.23 9.65 4.14
CA ASP A 20 -4.71 10.79 3.35
C ASP A 20 -3.74 11.22 2.25
N SER A 21 -2.44 11.21 2.53
CA SER A 21 -1.42 11.55 1.54
C SER A 21 -1.27 10.43 0.50
N LEU A 22 -1.34 9.17 0.94
CA LEU A 22 -1.28 8.02 0.05
C LEU A 22 -2.49 7.96 -0.89
N GLN A 23 -3.70 8.29 -0.42
CA GLN A 23 -4.87 8.38 -1.31
C GLN A 23 -4.70 9.46 -2.37
N ARG A 24 -4.17 10.63 -2.02
CA ARG A 24 -3.98 11.74 -2.97
C ARG A 24 -3.02 11.34 -4.09
N LYS A 25 -1.97 10.59 -3.77
CA LYS A 25 -0.99 10.10 -4.76
C LYS A 25 -1.54 8.98 -5.62
N THR A 26 -2.34 8.09 -5.04
CA THR A 26 -2.76 6.84 -5.70
C THR A 26 -4.16 6.90 -6.29
N GLY A 27 -4.99 7.88 -5.93
CA GLY A 27 -6.41 7.95 -6.28
C GLY A 27 -7.27 6.84 -5.65
N ARG A 28 -6.75 6.11 -4.66
CA ARG A 28 -7.49 5.07 -3.92
C ARG A 28 -8.16 5.68 -2.69
N ASN A 29 -9.38 5.24 -2.37
CA ASN A 29 -10.10 5.79 -1.22
C ASN A 29 -9.37 5.50 0.11
N LYS A 30 -9.25 6.50 0.99
CA LYS A 30 -8.68 6.33 2.35
C LYS A 30 -9.29 5.17 3.13
N SER A 31 -10.62 4.97 3.05
CA SER A 31 -11.33 3.87 3.71
C SER A 31 -10.85 2.51 3.20
N TYR A 32 -10.61 2.39 1.89
CA TYR A 32 -10.03 1.17 1.32
C TYR A 32 -8.61 0.94 1.85
N ILE A 33 -7.76 1.98 1.86
CA ILE A 33 -6.39 1.91 2.42
C ILE A 33 -6.41 1.51 3.90
N LEU A 34 -7.33 2.04 4.69
CA LEU A 34 -7.50 1.70 6.10
C LEU A 34 -7.94 0.24 6.29
N LYS A 35 -8.85 -0.26 5.46
CA LYS A 35 -9.34 -1.64 5.55
C LYS A 35 -8.25 -2.64 5.21
N ILE A 36 -7.48 -2.42 4.13
CA ILE A 36 -6.34 -3.28 3.79
C ILE A 36 -5.28 -3.29 4.90
N GLU A 37 -4.91 -2.13 5.46
CA GLU A 37 -3.90 -2.03 6.53
C GLU A 37 -4.33 -2.65 7.86
N ASN A 38 -5.63 -2.89 8.03
CA ASN A 38 -6.19 -3.56 9.20
C ASN A 38 -6.62 -5.01 8.90
N GLY A 39 -6.28 -5.55 7.72
CA GLY A 39 -6.65 -6.91 7.32
C GLY A 39 -8.15 -7.14 7.14
N LYS A 40 -8.94 -6.08 6.98
CA LYS A 40 -10.41 -6.14 6.81
C LYS A 40 -10.85 -6.27 5.35
N GLU A 41 -9.92 -6.19 4.40
CA GLU A 41 -10.19 -6.28 2.97
C GLU A 41 -8.99 -6.89 2.25
N ASN A 42 -9.26 -7.75 1.26
CA ASN A 42 -8.23 -8.35 0.42
C ASN A 42 -7.76 -7.34 -0.64
N MET A 43 -6.46 -7.38 -0.94
CA MET A 43 -5.86 -6.50 -1.92
C MET A 43 -5.62 -7.22 -3.24
N GLN A 44 -6.06 -6.60 -4.34
CA GLN A 44 -5.67 -7.01 -5.69
C GLN A 44 -4.20 -6.64 -5.97
N LEU A 45 -3.51 -7.46 -6.75
CA LEU A 45 -2.11 -7.23 -7.12
C LEU A 45 -1.90 -5.89 -7.86
N SER A 46 -2.83 -5.51 -8.73
CA SER A 46 -2.81 -4.20 -9.42
C SER A 46 -2.85 -3.02 -8.43
N THR A 47 -3.55 -3.20 -7.31
CA THR A 47 -3.62 -2.19 -6.27
C THR A 47 -2.35 -2.16 -5.45
N LEU A 48 -1.73 -3.32 -5.19
CA LEU A 48 -0.42 -3.39 -4.57
C LEU A 48 0.61 -2.59 -5.36
N PHE A 49 0.76 -2.86 -6.66
CA PHE A 49 1.68 -2.13 -7.53
C PHE A 49 1.40 -0.62 -7.51
N ARG A 50 0.13 -0.21 -7.62
CA ARG A 50 -0.22 1.21 -7.58
C ARG A 50 0.12 1.88 -6.25
N LEU A 51 -0.11 1.22 -5.11
CA LEU A 51 0.22 1.77 -3.79
C LEU A 51 1.72 1.94 -3.61
N PHE A 52 2.53 0.97 -4.04
CA PHE A 52 3.99 1.02 -3.89
C PHE A 52 4.66 1.92 -4.93
N GLU A 53 4.39 1.72 -6.22
CA GLU A 53 5.10 2.41 -7.29
C GLU A 53 4.66 3.86 -7.43
N VAL A 54 3.36 4.12 -7.41
CA VAL A 54 2.82 5.49 -7.54
C VAL A 54 2.74 6.19 -6.18
N GLY A 55 2.29 5.47 -5.16
CA GLY A 55 2.06 6.05 -3.83
C GLY A 55 3.33 6.26 -3.02
N LEU A 56 4.20 5.24 -2.98
CA LEU A 56 5.39 5.21 -2.13
C LEU A 56 6.70 5.40 -2.92
N ASN A 57 6.63 5.50 -4.25
CA ASN A 57 7.80 5.58 -5.13
C ASN A 57 8.80 4.44 -4.86
N ARG A 58 8.28 3.20 -4.78
CA ARG A 58 9.04 1.97 -4.57
C ARG A 58 8.68 0.95 -5.64
N LYS A 59 9.69 0.36 -6.29
CA LYS A 59 9.49 -0.74 -7.24
C LYS A 59 9.26 -2.05 -6.48
N ILE A 60 8.35 -2.88 -7.00
CA ILE A 60 8.14 -4.24 -6.49
C ILE A 60 8.81 -5.23 -7.45
N GLY A 61 9.69 -6.07 -6.90
CA GLY A 61 10.18 -7.27 -7.59
C GLY A 61 9.39 -8.50 -7.12
N LEU A 62 8.85 -9.26 -8.07
CA LEU A 62 8.30 -10.58 -7.80
C LEU A 62 9.29 -11.61 -8.35
N THR A 63 9.80 -12.47 -7.47
CA THR A 63 10.65 -13.59 -7.85
C THR A 63 9.92 -14.87 -7.48
N SER A 64 9.67 -15.73 -8.46
CA SER A 64 9.32 -17.13 -8.21
C SER A 64 10.60 -17.84 -7.78
N LEU A 65 10.57 -18.43 -6.58
CA LEU A 65 11.61 -19.36 -6.13
C LEU A 65 11.59 -20.64 -6.97
#